data_AF-A0A6M8HRR4-F1
#
_entry.id   AF-A0A6M8HRR4-F1
#
_cell.length_a   1.000
_cell.length_b   1.000
_cell.length_c   1.000
_cell.angle_alpha   90.00
_cell.angle_beta   90.00
_cell.angle_gamma   90.00
#
_symmetry.space_group_name_H-M   'P 1'
#
loop_
_entity.id
_entity.type
_entity.pdbx_description
1 polymer ?
#
loop_
_entity_poly.entity_id
_entity_poly.type
_entity_poly.pdbx_seq_one_letter_code
_entity_poly.pdbx_strand_id
1 'polypeptide(L)'
;MPPSRPAFLASTNTCPAARVRAALRPALLACLLLGGCKLIDQRTFDSAAGRVPVPVVQPTRPGPAAPPPLALVRFQAAPDTWQPGLTDIVRMALSRKPLALFRVQTLVPANGSPEAQTQSLADAGGTGGRQVAETIIAAGASSAQVEMSAMTDASVTAPEVRVYVK
;
A
#
# COMPACT_ATOMS: atom_id res chain seq x y z
N MET A 1 -40.74 -15.05 -49.18
CA MET A 1 -39.89 -14.06 -49.89
C MET A 1 -38.48 -14.64 -49.97
N PRO A 2 -37.78 -14.50 -51.11
CA PRO A 2 -37.23 -15.63 -51.86
C PRO A 2 -35.70 -15.79 -51.61
N PRO A 3 -34.91 -16.52 -52.43
CA PRO A 3 -34.23 -17.74 -51.99
C PRO A 3 -32.70 -17.67 -52.23
N SER A 4 -32.05 -18.84 -52.20
CA SER A 4 -30.90 -19.18 -53.07
C SER A 4 -29.49 -19.16 -52.45
N ARG A 5 -29.09 -20.35 -51.97
CA ARG A 5 -27.87 -21.13 -52.31
C ARG A 5 -27.09 -20.68 -53.57
N PRO A 6 -25.87 -21.18 -53.87
CA PRO A 6 -24.93 -22.02 -53.09
C PRO A 6 -23.42 -21.66 -53.22
N ALA A 7 -22.60 -22.49 -52.57
CA ALA A 7 -21.15 -22.70 -52.71
C ALA A 7 -20.59 -22.74 -54.15
N PHE A 8 -19.30 -22.40 -54.28
CA PHE A 8 -18.38 -22.93 -55.30
C PHE A 8 -16.93 -22.73 -54.78
N LEU A 9 -16.28 -23.79 -54.29
CA LEU A 9 -15.32 -24.66 -54.99
C LEU A 9 -13.98 -23.98 -55.31
N ALA A 10 -12.95 -24.44 -54.60
CA ALA A 10 -11.57 -24.36 -55.01
C ALA A 10 -11.41 -25.00 -56.40
N SER A 11 -10.67 -24.32 -57.28
CA SER A 11 -10.09 -24.97 -58.45
C SER A 11 -8.71 -24.40 -58.73
N THR A 12 -7.81 -25.33 -58.96
CA THR A 12 -6.38 -25.21 -59.09
C THR A 12 -5.96 -24.75 -60.47
N ASN A 13 -4.82 -24.06 -60.47
CA ASN A 13 -3.71 -24.21 -61.41
C ASN A 13 -3.78 -23.69 -62.86
N THR A 14 -2.63 -23.07 -63.16
CA THR A 14 -1.91 -23.00 -64.43
C THR A 14 -2.46 -22.12 -65.54
N CYS A 15 -1.73 -21.03 -65.80
CA CYS A 15 -1.64 -20.40 -67.11
C CYS A 15 -0.21 -20.64 -67.67
N PRO A 16 -0.06 -21.03 -68.94
CA PRO A 16 1.21 -21.52 -69.47
C PRO A 16 2.16 -20.38 -69.87
N ALA A 17 3.45 -20.68 -69.77
CA ALA A 17 4.55 -19.83 -70.17
C ALA A 17 4.51 -19.49 -71.67
N ALA A 18 4.45 -18.20 -71.98
CA ALA A 18 4.69 -17.66 -73.32
C ALA A 18 5.98 -16.84 -73.33
N ARG A 19 7.04 -17.50 -73.80
CA ARG A 19 8.15 -16.99 -74.64
C ARG A 19 8.78 -15.63 -74.26
N VAL A 20 9.87 -15.79 -73.50
CA VAL A 20 11.06 -14.94 -73.44
C VAL A 20 11.44 -14.33 -74.80
N ARG A 21 11.73 -13.03 -74.85
CA ARG A 21 12.93 -12.48 -75.53
C ARG A 21 13.24 -11.04 -75.09
N ALA A 22 14.31 -10.97 -74.29
CA ALA A 22 15.44 -10.06 -74.44
C ALA A 22 15.19 -8.54 -74.34
N ALA A 23 15.09 -8.04 -73.11
CA ALA A 23 15.69 -6.75 -72.70
C ALA A 23 15.80 -6.57 -71.16
N LEU A 24 15.49 -7.59 -70.36
CA LEU A 24 15.30 -7.46 -68.91
C LEU A 24 16.52 -7.89 -68.07
N ARG A 25 17.75 -7.62 -68.53
CA ARG A 25 18.96 -8.09 -67.83
C ARG A 25 19.81 -7.02 -67.10
N PRO A 26 19.80 -5.71 -67.40
CA PRO A 26 20.48 -4.77 -66.52
C PRO A 26 19.58 -4.24 -65.38
N ALA A 27 18.25 -4.22 -65.55
CA ALA A 27 17.35 -3.59 -64.57
C ALA A 27 17.14 -4.42 -63.29
N LEU A 28 17.15 -5.76 -63.38
CA LEU A 28 16.93 -6.62 -62.21
C LEU A 28 18.14 -6.64 -61.25
N LEU A 29 19.35 -6.39 -61.77
CA LEU A 29 20.58 -6.32 -60.96
C LEU A 29 20.68 -5.02 -60.17
N ALA A 30 20.15 -3.91 -60.71
CA ALA A 30 20.12 -2.61 -60.03
C ALA A 30 19.20 -2.61 -58.80
N CYS A 31 18.05 -3.30 -58.86
CA CYS A 31 17.12 -3.39 -57.72
C CYS A 31 17.67 -4.22 -56.54
N LEU A 32 18.59 -5.17 -56.79
CA LEU A 32 19.21 -5.99 -55.74
C LEU A 32 20.33 -5.24 -55.00
N LEU A 33 21.00 -4.28 -55.66
CA LEU A 33 22.02 -3.43 -55.04
C LEU A 33 21.44 -2.30 -54.17
N LEU A 34 20.12 -2.05 -54.26
CA LEU A 34 19.37 -1.12 -53.40
C LEU A 34 18.75 -1.81 -52.17
N GLY A 35 19.09 -3.06 -51.89
CA GLY A 35 18.66 -3.81 -50.68
C GLY A 35 19.18 -3.24 -49.36
N GLY A 36 19.90 -2.11 -49.38
CA GLY A 36 20.38 -1.36 -48.22
C GLY A 36 19.36 -0.39 -47.60
N CYS A 37 18.09 -0.40 -48.01
CA CYS A 37 17.03 0.40 -47.37
C CYS A 37 16.64 -0.15 -45.99
N LYS A 38 17.54 -0.11 -45.01
CA LYS A 38 17.05 0.10 -43.65
C LYS A 38 16.57 1.54 -43.60
N LEU A 39 15.25 1.73 -43.77
CA LEU A 39 14.59 2.98 -43.40
C LEU A 39 15.07 3.33 -41.99
N ILE A 40 15.53 4.57 -41.84
CA ILE A 40 15.86 5.12 -40.53
C ILE A 40 14.59 5.01 -39.68
N ASP A 41 14.62 4.11 -38.72
CA ASP A 41 13.50 3.82 -37.82
C ASP A 41 13.95 4.08 -36.38
N GLN A 42 13.00 4.23 -35.46
CA GLN A 42 13.30 4.43 -34.03
C GLN A 42 14.23 3.36 -33.47
N ARG A 43 14.18 2.13 -34.01
CA ARG A 43 15.10 1.04 -33.63
C ARG A 43 16.57 1.27 -33.97
N THR A 44 16.86 2.23 -34.85
CA THR A 44 18.23 2.64 -35.19
C THR A 44 18.83 3.52 -34.11
N PHE A 45 18.00 4.31 -33.42
CA PHE A 45 18.44 5.21 -32.35
C PHE A 45 18.29 4.57 -30.96
N ASP A 46 17.24 3.79 -30.77
CA ASP A 46 17.02 3.01 -29.55
C ASP A 46 16.63 1.59 -29.95
N SER A 47 17.56 0.64 -29.75
CA SER A 47 17.31 -0.78 -30.04
C SER A 47 16.12 -1.37 -29.27
N ALA A 48 15.67 -0.74 -28.19
CA ALA A 48 14.48 -1.11 -27.44
C ALA A 48 13.19 -0.45 -27.94
N ALA A 49 13.25 0.40 -28.98
CA ALA A 49 12.09 1.05 -29.57
C ALA A 49 11.03 0.01 -30.02
N GLY A 50 9.82 0.17 -29.48
CA GLY A 50 8.69 -0.74 -29.64
C GLY A 50 8.50 -1.76 -28.52
N ARG A 51 9.40 -1.81 -27.53
CA ARG A 51 9.12 -2.49 -26.25
C ARG A 51 8.24 -1.58 -25.39
N VAL A 52 7.21 -2.15 -24.77
CA VAL A 52 6.38 -1.42 -23.79
C VAL A 52 7.29 -1.01 -22.63
N PRO A 53 7.40 0.29 -22.28
CA PRO A 53 8.16 0.71 -21.13
C PRO A 53 7.64 0.03 -19.87
N VAL A 54 8.50 -0.68 -19.16
CA VAL A 54 8.16 -1.24 -17.85
C VAL A 54 8.32 -0.11 -16.84
N PRO A 55 7.26 0.27 -16.09
CA PRO A 55 7.40 1.25 -15.03
C PRO A 55 8.44 0.75 -14.02
N VAL A 56 9.52 1.51 -13.85
CA VAL A 56 10.47 1.28 -12.76
C VAL A 56 9.78 1.73 -11.47
N VAL A 57 9.18 0.79 -10.75
CA VAL A 57 8.69 1.04 -9.39
C VAL A 57 9.92 1.19 -8.51
N GLN A 58 10.25 2.43 -8.14
CA GLN A 58 11.29 2.65 -7.14
C GLN A 58 10.83 2.00 -5.83
N PRO A 59 11.68 1.22 -5.14
CA PRO A 59 11.31 0.69 -3.84
C PRO A 59 11.03 1.87 -2.90
N THR A 60 9.81 1.91 -2.36
CA THR A 60 9.44 2.92 -1.36
C THR A 60 10.44 2.86 -0.22
N ARG A 61 11.16 3.97 0.02
CA ARG A 61 12.04 4.08 1.18
C ARG A 61 11.21 3.79 2.44
N PRO A 62 11.62 2.85 3.31
CA PRO A 62 10.95 2.64 4.58
C PRO A 62 10.82 3.98 5.31
N GLY A 63 9.59 4.35 5.67
CA GLY A 63 9.35 5.58 6.42
C GLY A 63 10.05 5.56 7.78
N PRO A 64 10.24 6.72 8.42
CA PRO A 64 10.70 6.78 9.81
C PRO A 64 9.79 5.93 10.71
N ALA A 65 10.39 5.21 11.66
CA ALA A 65 9.62 4.44 12.64
C ALA A 65 8.70 5.37 13.44
N ALA A 66 7.52 4.86 13.82
CA ALA A 66 6.60 5.62 14.66
C ALA A 66 7.29 6.00 15.98
N PRO A 67 7.07 7.23 16.49
CA PRO A 67 7.64 7.64 17.76
C PRO A 67 7.14 6.71 18.88
N PRO A 68 8.01 6.36 19.85
CA PRO A 68 7.62 5.50 20.95
C PRO A 68 6.53 6.17 21.80
N PRO A 69 5.65 5.39 22.44
CA PRO A 69 4.68 5.93 23.38
C PRO A 69 5.39 6.56 24.58
N LEU A 70 4.77 7.59 25.15
CA LEU A 70 5.21 8.24 26.39
C LEU A 70 5.15 7.26 27.57
N ALA A 71 4.08 6.45 27.63
CA ALA A 71 3.91 5.42 28.63
C ALA A 71 3.15 4.23 28.04
N LEU A 72 3.49 3.03 28.52
CA LEU A 72 2.78 1.80 28.24
C LEU A 72 2.21 1.26 29.56
N VAL A 73 0.89 1.14 29.63
CA VAL A 73 0.16 0.70 30.81
C VAL A 73 -0.52 -0.63 30.52
N ARG A 74 -0.21 -1.64 31.33
CA ARG A 74 -0.95 -2.91 31.33
C ARG A 74 -2.12 -2.76 32.29
N PHE A 75 -3.29 -2.36 31.79
CA PHE A 75 -4.44 -2.02 32.64
C PHE A 75 -5.01 -3.23 33.42
N GLN A 76 -4.63 -4.46 33.05
CA GLN A 76 -4.95 -5.66 33.82
C GLN A 76 -4.15 -5.76 35.13
N ALA A 77 -3.06 -5.00 35.28
CA ALA A 77 -2.30 -4.88 36.52
C ALA A 77 -2.98 -3.91 37.50
N ALA A 78 -2.78 -4.14 38.80
CA ALA A 78 -3.36 -3.29 39.84
C ALA A 78 -2.95 -1.81 39.67
N PRO A 79 -3.87 -0.84 39.85
CA PRO A 79 -3.60 0.58 39.60
C PRO A 79 -2.35 1.11 40.31
N ASP A 80 -2.12 0.70 41.56
CA ASP A 80 -0.97 1.10 42.37
C ASP A 80 0.39 0.77 41.73
N THR A 81 0.43 -0.21 40.80
CA THR A 81 1.67 -0.62 40.12
C THR A 81 2.10 0.34 39.01
N TRP A 82 1.16 1.10 38.42
CA TRP A 82 1.43 1.93 37.24
C TRP A 82 1.01 3.39 37.40
N GLN A 83 0.05 3.70 38.28
CA GLN A 83 -0.46 5.06 38.47
C GLN A 83 0.62 6.06 38.90
N PRO A 84 1.49 5.78 39.90
CA PRO A 84 2.50 6.74 40.33
C PRO A 84 3.46 7.14 39.21
N GLY A 85 3.95 6.14 38.45
CA GLY A 85 4.84 6.37 37.32
C GLY A 85 4.17 7.18 36.21
N LEU A 86 2.90 6.89 35.90
CA LEU A 86 2.14 7.65 34.90
C LEU A 86 1.95 9.10 35.34
N THR A 87 1.57 9.33 36.60
CA THR A 87 1.36 10.68 37.15
C THR A 87 2.62 11.54 37.04
N ASP A 88 3.79 11.00 37.39
CA ASP A 88 5.05 11.75 37.32
C ASP A 88 5.47 12.06 35.88
N ILE A 89 5.28 11.10 34.96
CA ILE A 89 5.54 11.29 33.53
C ILE A 89 4.63 12.38 32.94
N VAL A 90 3.34 12.38 33.27
CA VAL A 90 2.37 13.40 32.81
C VAL A 90 2.74 14.77 33.35
N ARG A 91 3.07 14.88 34.63
CA ARG A 91 3.47 16.16 35.25
C ARG A 91 4.72 16.72 34.57
N MET A 92 5.70 15.87 34.28
CA MET A 92 6.91 16.25 33.55
C MET A 92 6.63 16.62 32.08
N ALA A 93 5.67 15.96 31.43
CA ALA A 93 5.26 16.31 30.08
C ALA A 93 4.61 17.71 30.06
N LEU A 94 3.69 17.98 31.01
CA LEU A 94 3.02 19.26 31.15
C LEU A 94 3.97 20.39 31.54
N SER A 95 4.99 20.12 32.37
CA SER A 95 5.99 21.13 32.74
C SER A 95 6.83 21.57 31.54
N ARG A 96 7.01 20.71 30.54
CA ARG A 96 7.72 21.01 29.28
C ARG A 96 6.78 21.65 28.25
N LYS A 97 5.56 21.14 28.14
CA LYS A 97 4.55 21.60 27.18
C LYS A 97 3.18 21.68 27.87
N PRO A 98 2.79 22.87 28.39
CA PRO A 98 1.54 23.03 29.14
C PRO A 98 0.27 22.70 28.34
N LEU A 99 0.32 22.90 27.02
CA LEU A 99 -0.77 22.62 26.08
C LEU A 99 -0.56 21.29 25.33
N ALA A 100 0.14 20.34 25.92
CA ALA A 100 0.30 19.00 25.35
C ALA A 100 -1.06 18.31 25.20
N LEU A 101 -1.24 17.57 24.12
CA LEU A 101 -2.39 16.69 23.93
C LEU A 101 -1.97 15.24 24.17
N PHE A 102 -2.67 14.56 25.05
CA PHE A 102 -2.47 13.16 25.41
C PHE A 102 -3.44 12.28 24.63
N ARG A 103 -2.90 11.36 23.83
CA ARG A 103 -3.67 10.35 23.15
C ARG A 103 -3.54 9.03 23.89
N VAL A 104 -4.64 8.60 24.50
CA VAL A 104 -4.80 7.31 25.16
C VAL A 104 -5.32 6.32 24.13
N GLN A 105 -4.44 5.45 23.67
CA GLN A 105 -4.77 4.40 22.70
C GLN A 105 -4.79 3.06 23.42
N THR A 106 -5.98 2.47 23.53
CA THR A 106 -6.14 1.11 24.03
C THR A 106 -6.02 0.11 22.88
N LEU A 107 -5.16 -0.88 23.06
CA LEU A 107 -4.90 -1.95 22.10
C LEU A 107 -5.38 -3.27 22.70
N VAL A 108 -6.11 -4.02 21.87
CA VAL A 108 -6.58 -5.37 22.20
C VAL A 108 -6.02 -6.33 21.17
N PRO A 109 -5.49 -7.51 21.57
CA PRO A 109 -5.00 -8.51 20.64
C PRO A 109 -6.10 -8.98 19.67
N ALA A 110 -5.73 -9.21 18.41
CA ALA A 110 -6.62 -9.76 17.38
C ALA A 110 -6.74 -11.29 17.49
N ASN A 111 -7.23 -11.80 18.63
CA ASN A 111 -7.38 -13.23 18.88
C ASN A 111 -8.76 -13.60 19.45
N GLY A 112 -9.21 -14.83 19.16
CA GLY A 112 -10.48 -15.37 19.66
C GLY A 112 -11.65 -15.24 18.67
N SER A 113 -12.88 -15.36 19.19
CA SER A 113 -14.10 -15.17 18.39
C SER A 113 -14.42 -13.67 18.20
N PRO A 114 -15.16 -13.28 17.16
CA PRO A 114 -15.58 -11.89 16.95
C PRO A 114 -16.31 -11.27 18.15
N GLU A 115 -17.11 -12.05 18.86
CA GLU A 115 -17.85 -11.63 20.05
C GLU A 115 -16.91 -11.35 21.22
N ALA A 116 -15.94 -12.25 21.47
CA ALA A 116 -14.93 -12.07 22.51
C ALA A 116 -14.03 -10.86 22.25
N GLN A 117 -13.70 -10.61 20.98
CA GLN A 117 -12.93 -9.43 20.56
C GLN A 117 -13.73 -8.15 20.78
N THR A 118 -15.02 -8.14 20.43
CA THR A 118 -15.92 -6.99 20.63
C THR A 118 -16.04 -6.66 22.12
N GLN A 119 -16.25 -7.68 22.95
CA GLN A 119 -16.32 -7.51 24.40
C GLN A 119 -15.00 -7.00 24.97
N SER A 120 -13.88 -7.60 24.57
CA SER A 120 -12.54 -7.17 25.02
C SER A 120 -12.25 -5.72 24.62
N LEU A 121 -12.67 -5.30 23.43
CA LEU A 121 -12.52 -3.92 22.96
C LEU A 121 -13.38 -2.95 23.77
N ALA A 122 -14.62 -3.34 24.09
CA ALA A 122 -15.51 -2.57 24.95
C ALA A 122 -14.95 -2.42 26.37
N ASP A 123 -14.43 -3.50 26.97
CA ASP A 123 -13.86 -3.49 28.32
C ASP A 123 -12.56 -2.68 28.38
N ALA A 124 -11.69 -2.85 27.38
CA ALA A 124 -10.42 -2.15 27.32
C ALA A 124 -10.60 -0.65 27.06
N GLY A 125 -11.48 -0.26 26.14
CA GLY A 125 -11.82 1.16 25.90
C GLY A 125 -12.61 1.78 27.05
N GLY A 126 -13.59 1.03 27.56
CA GLY A 126 -14.51 1.45 28.60
C GLY A 126 -13.84 1.59 29.96
N THR A 127 -13.24 0.52 30.49
CA THR A 127 -12.67 0.49 31.85
C THR A 127 -11.19 0.86 31.86
N GLY A 128 -10.37 0.18 31.06
CA GLY A 128 -8.92 0.39 31.07
C GLY A 128 -8.51 1.79 30.60
N GLY A 129 -8.95 2.18 29.40
CA GLY A 129 -8.62 3.48 28.80
C GLY A 129 -9.14 4.66 29.63
N ARG A 130 -10.34 4.55 30.19
CA ARG A 130 -10.93 5.59 31.04
C ARG A 130 -10.18 5.77 32.34
N GLN A 131 -9.77 4.69 33.01
CA GLN A 131 -8.99 4.78 34.25
C GLN A 131 -7.63 5.46 34.01
N VAL A 132 -6.98 5.18 32.88
CA VAL A 132 -5.75 5.86 32.47
C VAL A 132 -6.00 7.34 32.18
N ALA A 133 -7.08 7.67 31.46
CA ALA A 133 -7.47 9.06 31.18
C ALA A 133 -7.75 9.86 32.47
N GLU A 134 -8.49 9.28 33.42
CA GLU A 134 -8.77 9.86 34.73
C GLU A 134 -7.48 10.11 35.51
N THR A 135 -6.52 9.19 35.44
CA THR A 135 -5.20 9.36 36.08
C THR A 135 -4.41 10.52 35.46
N ILE A 136 -4.47 10.68 34.13
CA ILE A 136 -3.83 11.80 33.41
C ILE A 136 -4.47 13.15 33.80
N ILE A 137 -5.80 13.19 33.92
CA ILE A 137 -6.54 14.38 34.35
C ILE A 137 -6.20 14.72 35.81
N ALA A 138 -6.18 13.73 36.70
CA ALA A 138 -5.78 13.89 38.10
C ALA A 138 -4.33 14.38 38.25
N ALA A 139 -3.45 14.06 37.29
CA ALA A 139 -2.07 14.53 37.25
C ALA A 139 -1.93 16.00 36.78
N GLY A 140 -3.02 16.63 36.32
CA GLY A 140 -3.09 18.06 36.00
C GLY A 140 -3.45 18.39 34.55
N ALA A 141 -3.72 17.40 33.70
CA ALA A 141 -4.21 17.66 32.34
C ALA A 141 -5.69 18.08 32.35
N SER A 142 -6.09 18.97 31.44
CA SER A 142 -7.51 19.23 31.17
C SER A 142 -8.15 18.05 30.42
N SER A 143 -9.45 17.80 30.63
CA SER A 143 -10.20 16.80 29.85
C SER A 143 -10.17 17.08 28.35
N ALA A 144 -10.10 18.35 27.93
CA ALA A 144 -9.95 18.74 26.54
C ALA A 144 -8.58 18.37 25.93
N GLN A 145 -7.59 18.05 26.76
CA GLN A 145 -6.26 17.61 26.33
C GLN A 145 -6.15 16.09 26.22
N VAL A 146 -7.22 15.33 26.49
CA VAL A 146 -7.20 13.86 26.48
C VAL A 146 -8.08 13.31 25.36
N GLU A 147 -7.44 12.66 24.38
CA GLU A 147 -8.12 11.89 23.33
C GLU A 147 -8.08 10.40 23.68
N MET A 148 -9.23 9.72 23.65
CA MET A 148 -9.31 8.28 23.82
C MET A 148 -9.62 7.58 22.49
N SER A 149 -8.94 6.47 22.24
CA SER A 149 -9.21 5.58 21.11
C SER A 149 -8.99 4.13 21.54
N ALA A 150 -9.76 3.21 20.96
CA ALA A 150 -9.59 1.78 21.19
C ALA A 150 -9.56 1.08 19.83
N MET A 151 -8.61 0.16 19.64
CA MET A 151 -8.52 -0.62 18.41
C MET A 151 -7.92 -2.00 18.66
N THR A 152 -8.21 -2.92 17.74
CA THR A 152 -7.56 -4.22 17.71
C THR A 152 -6.24 -4.13 16.97
N ASP A 153 -5.20 -4.77 17.50
CA ASP A 153 -3.88 -4.85 16.89
C ASP A 153 -3.36 -6.30 17.01
N ALA A 154 -2.90 -6.88 15.89
CA ALA A 154 -2.37 -8.24 15.87
C ALA A 154 -0.92 -8.32 16.40
N SER A 155 -0.23 -7.18 16.55
CA SER A 155 1.14 -7.12 17.07
C SER A 155 1.22 -7.18 18.60
N VAL A 156 0.11 -6.93 19.31
CA VAL A 156 0.05 -7.05 20.77
C VAL A 156 -0.44 -8.43 21.18
N THR A 157 0.13 -8.98 22.25
CA THR A 157 -0.24 -10.30 22.78
C THR A 157 -1.16 -10.22 23.99
N ALA A 158 -1.25 -9.05 24.62
CA ALA A 158 -2.08 -8.77 25.77
C ALA A 158 -2.69 -7.37 25.66
N PRO A 159 -3.87 -7.12 26.26
CA PRO A 159 -4.46 -5.80 26.29
C PRO A 159 -3.54 -4.78 26.98
N GLU A 160 -3.26 -3.67 26.30
CA GLU A 160 -2.40 -2.61 26.82
C GLU A 160 -2.90 -1.22 26.38
N VAL A 161 -2.58 -0.21 27.17
CA VAL A 161 -2.88 1.19 26.86
C VAL A 161 -1.57 1.90 26.58
N ARG A 162 -1.46 2.50 25.41
CA ARG A 162 -0.34 3.35 25.01
C ARG A 162 -0.75 4.81 25.11
N VAL A 163 0.01 5.58 25.87
CA VAL A 163 -0.19 7.02 25.99
C VAL A 163 0.83 7.70 25.08
N TYR A 164 0.35 8.50 24.14
CA TYR A 164 1.19 9.34 23.29
C TYR A 164 1.00 10.81 23.66
N VAL A 165 2.00 11.63 23.37
CA VAL A 165 1.95 13.07 23.56
C VAL A 165 2.18 13.77 22.23
N LYS A 166 1.40 14.82 21.97
CA LYS A 166 1.56 15.71 20.82
C LYS A 166 1.84 17.13 21.24
#